data_AF-A0A7S2J0W8-F1
#
_entry.id   AF-A0A7S2J0W8-F1
#
_cell.length_a   1.000
_cell.length_b   1.000
_cell.length_c   1.000
_cell.angle_alpha   90.00
_cell.angle_beta   90.00
_cell.angle_gamma   90.00
#
_symmetry.space_group_name_H-M   'P 1'
#
loop_
_entity.id
_entity.type
_entity.pdbx_description
1 polymer ?
#
loop_
_entity_poly.entity_id
_entity_poly.type
_entity_poly.pdbx_seq_one_letter_code
_entity_poly.pdbx_strand_id
1 'polypeptide(L)'
;KQVASRLAASAMAMSSAMMSGGGFVTQPPPEDLPTASQSTLLLQKKKEMAEVQQQLDRKKEEFRARMQRCQEQEVLLASKQEEIKEQVRKFDKFLKDNDAKRVRADRKVQEEKKSREQKENERLELSETQRITDEQRFKLKLEVEAKGKYQRFLDSVCEELPEYFEGIENIMLRHDTLA
;
A
#
# COMPACT_ATOMS: atom_id res chain seq x y z
N LYS A 1 -8.31 -1.20 -22.71
CA LYS A 1 -9.12 -1.70 -23.85
C LYS A 1 -8.23 -1.88 -25.08
N GLN A 2 -7.34 -2.89 -25.13
CA GLN A 2 -6.60 -3.21 -26.37
C GLN A 2 -5.81 -4.53 -26.27
N VAL A 3 -6.40 -5.62 -25.80
CA VAL A 3 -5.74 -6.96 -25.91
C VAL A 3 -6.73 -8.07 -26.31
N ALA A 4 -8.04 -7.80 -26.35
CA ALA A 4 -9.07 -8.78 -26.69
C ALA A 4 -9.28 -9.02 -28.21
N SER A 5 -8.44 -8.49 -29.11
CA SER A 5 -8.68 -8.53 -30.56
C SER A 5 -7.70 -9.40 -31.36
N ARG A 6 -6.90 -10.26 -30.73
CA ARG A 6 -5.89 -11.07 -31.45
C ARG A 6 -6.09 -12.59 -31.39
N LEU A 7 -7.10 -13.10 -30.69
CA LEU A 7 -7.35 -14.55 -30.62
C LEU A 7 -8.54 -15.04 -31.48
N ALA A 8 -9.10 -14.20 -32.34
CA ALA A 8 -10.16 -14.57 -33.28
C ALA A 8 -9.67 -14.73 -34.74
N ALA A 9 -8.35 -14.65 -34.98
CA ALA A 9 -7.79 -14.59 -36.33
C ALA A 9 -7.12 -15.89 -36.83
N SER A 10 -7.25 -17.02 -36.14
CA SER A 10 -6.59 -18.27 -36.57
C SER A 10 -7.51 -19.46 -36.86
N ALA A 11 -8.84 -19.29 -36.82
CA ALA A 11 -9.79 -20.38 -37.03
C ALA A 11 -10.56 -20.33 -38.38
N MET A 12 -10.22 -19.41 -39.30
CA MET A 12 -10.92 -19.25 -40.60
C MET A 12 -9.97 -19.25 -41.80
N ALA A 13 -9.01 -20.17 -41.86
CA ALA A 13 -8.04 -20.21 -42.97
C ALA A 13 -7.87 -21.58 -43.65
N MET A 14 -8.82 -22.52 -43.51
CA MET A 14 -8.72 -23.83 -44.20
C MET A 14 -9.98 -24.30 -44.93
N SER A 15 -10.89 -23.41 -45.33
CA SER A 15 -12.11 -23.83 -46.06
C SER A 15 -12.34 -23.14 -47.42
N SER A 16 -11.31 -22.55 -48.04
CA SER A 16 -11.47 -21.91 -49.35
C SER A 16 -10.24 -22.11 -50.22
N ALA A 17 -10.20 -23.21 -50.99
CA ALA A 17 -9.39 -23.34 -52.21
C ALA A 17 -9.54 -24.73 -52.86
N MET A 18 -10.75 -25.22 -53.20
CA MET A 18 -10.88 -26.41 -54.07
C MET A 18 -12.18 -26.39 -54.92
N MET A 19 -12.55 -25.26 -55.51
CA MET A 19 -13.64 -25.19 -56.50
C MET A 19 -13.21 -24.23 -57.63
N SER A 20 -12.17 -24.58 -58.37
CA SER A 20 -11.92 -24.01 -59.69
C SER A 20 -11.05 -24.98 -60.48
N GLY A 21 -11.66 -25.60 -61.50
CA GLY A 21 -11.07 -26.64 -62.30
C GLY A 21 -12.10 -27.18 -63.28
N GLY A 22 -12.49 -26.34 -64.25
CA GLY A 22 -13.12 -26.84 -65.46
C GLY A 22 -12.14 -27.75 -66.19
N GLY A 23 -12.41 -29.05 -66.15
CA GLY A 23 -11.66 -30.09 -66.82
C GLY A 23 -12.64 -31.08 -67.44
N PHE A 24 -12.98 -30.82 -68.70
CA PHE A 24 -13.28 -31.78 -69.75
C PHE A 24 -13.35 -33.26 -69.30
N VAL A 25 -14.55 -33.84 -69.30
CA VAL A 25 -14.73 -35.30 -69.27
C VAL A 25 -14.15 -35.84 -70.59
N THR A 26 -12.88 -36.26 -70.54
CA THR A 26 -12.32 -37.18 -71.52
C THR A 26 -12.24 -38.55 -70.89
N GLN A 27 -13.10 -39.45 -71.37
CA GLN A 27 -12.88 -40.88 -71.21
C GLN A 27 -11.52 -41.24 -71.82
N PRO A 28 -10.66 -41.98 -71.12
CA PRO A 28 -9.52 -42.62 -71.76
C PRO A 28 -10.00 -43.83 -72.61
N PRO A 29 -9.32 -44.14 -73.72
CA PRO A 29 -9.67 -45.26 -74.61
C PRO A 29 -9.44 -46.61 -73.92
N PRO A 30 -10.14 -47.69 -74.34
CA PRO A 30 -10.12 -48.96 -73.65
C PRO A 30 -8.93 -49.80 -74.14
N GLU A 31 -7.82 -49.80 -73.39
CA GLU A 31 -6.78 -50.81 -73.59
C GLU A 31 -6.40 -51.47 -72.25
N ASP A 32 -6.54 -52.80 -72.29
CA ASP A 32 -6.04 -53.85 -71.41
C ASP A 32 -6.52 -53.86 -69.95
N LEU A 33 -7.80 -54.23 -69.80
CA LEU A 33 -8.34 -54.85 -68.58
C LEU A 33 -7.52 -56.10 -68.22
N PRO A 34 -6.83 -56.17 -67.06
CA PRO A 34 -6.59 -57.48 -66.47
C PRO A 34 -7.99 -58.07 -66.23
N THR A 35 -8.22 -59.29 -66.72
CA THR A 35 -9.49 -60.01 -66.67
C THR A 35 -9.86 -60.41 -65.24
N ALA A 36 -9.93 -59.44 -64.33
CA ALA A 36 -10.54 -59.59 -63.03
C ALA A 36 -12.05 -59.41 -63.22
N SER A 37 -12.81 -60.43 -62.83
CA SER A 37 -14.28 -60.40 -62.84
C SER A 37 -14.81 -59.11 -62.18
N GLN A 38 -15.93 -58.57 -62.66
CA GLN A 38 -16.58 -57.36 -62.11
C GLN A 38 -16.76 -57.44 -60.57
N SER A 39 -16.94 -58.65 -60.05
CA SER A 39 -16.98 -58.95 -58.62
C SER A 39 -15.65 -58.65 -57.90
N THR A 40 -14.50 -58.93 -58.51
CA THR A 40 -13.16 -58.68 -57.94
C THR A 40 -12.86 -57.17 -57.86
N LEU A 41 -13.25 -56.39 -58.86
CA LEU A 41 -13.10 -54.93 -58.83
C LEU A 41 -13.95 -54.30 -57.72
N LEU A 42 -15.17 -54.78 -57.53
CA LEU A 42 -16.05 -54.36 -56.43
C LEU A 42 -15.42 -54.67 -55.06
N LEU A 43 -14.83 -55.85 -54.90
CA LEU A 43 -14.13 -56.23 -53.66
C LEU A 43 -12.93 -55.32 -53.40
N GLN A 44 -12.14 -55.01 -54.43
CA GLN A 44 -11.00 -54.10 -54.33
C GLN A 44 -11.45 -52.70 -53.91
N LYS A 45 -12.51 -52.16 -54.52
CA LYS A 45 -13.07 -50.86 -54.15
C LYS A 45 -13.62 -50.83 -52.72
N LYS A 46 -14.26 -51.92 -52.27
CA LYS A 46 -14.70 -52.05 -50.87
C LYS A 46 -13.52 -52.06 -49.90
N LYS A 47 -12.41 -52.72 -50.25
CA LYS A 47 -11.18 -52.72 -49.45
C LYS A 47 -10.54 -51.34 -49.39
N GLU A 48 -10.41 -50.65 -50.52
CA GLU A 48 -9.91 -49.26 -50.59
C GLU A 48 -10.77 -48.32 -49.72
N MET A 49 -12.10 -48.43 -49.81
CA MET A 49 -13.00 -47.63 -48.95
C MET A 49 -12.83 -47.95 -47.47
N ALA A 50 -12.64 -49.22 -47.10
CA ALA A 50 -12.40 -49.62 -45.71
C ALA A 50 -11.07 -49.08 -45.18
N GLU A 51 -10.01 -49.10 -45.99
CA GLU A 51 -8.70 -48.53 -45.64
C GLU A 51 -8.77 -47.00 -45.45
N VAL A 52 -9.46 -46.30 -46.36
CA VAL A 52 -9.67 -44.85 -46.24
C VAL A 52 -10.51 -44.52 -45.00
N GLN A 53 -11.56 -45.30 -44.72
CA GLN A 53 -12.38 -45.13 -43.52
C GLN A 53 -11.55 -45.33 -42.24
N GLN A 54 -10.71 -46.36 -42.20
CA GLN A 54 -9.79 -46.59 -41.07
C GLN A 54 -8.81 -45.44 -40.87
N GLN A 55 -8.24 -44.90 -41.96
CA GLN A 55 -7.36 -43.73 -41.90
C GLN A 55 -8.08 -42.49 -41.40
N LEU A 56 -9.32 -42.27 -41.85
CA LEU A 56 -10.15 -41.16 -41.41
C LEU A 56 -10.45 -41.26 -39.91
N ASP A 57 -10.81 -42.45 -39.42
CA ASP A 57 -11.14 -42.64 -38.01
C ASP A 57 -9.90 -42.50 -37.10
N ARG A 58 -8.74 -43.01 -37.54
CA ARG A 58 -7.46 -42.72 -36.89
C ARG A 58 -7.18 -41.21 -36.81
N LYS A 59 -7.40 -40.46 -37.91
CA LYS A 59 -7.18 -39.01 -37.92
C LYS A 59 -8.16 -38.26 -37.01
N LYS A 60 -9.41 -38.69 -36.93
CA LYS A 60 -10.39 -38.15 -35.98
C LYS A 60 -9.97 -38.40 -34.54
N GLU A 61 -9.43 -39.57 -34.22
CA GLU A 61 -8.91 -39.88 -32.88
C GLU A 61 -7.69 -39.03 -32.53
N GLU A 62 -6.71 -38.92 -33.45
CA GLU A 62 -5.54 -38.05 -33.29
C GLU A 62 -5.97 -36.58 -33.05
N PHE A 63 -6.97 -36.09 -33.79
CA PHE A 63 -7.52 -34.75 -33.61
C PHE A 63 -8.23 -34.59 -32.26
N ARG A 64 -9.08 -35.55 -31.87
CA ARG A 64 -9.77 -35.53 -30.56
C ARG A 64 -8.77 -35.48 -29.41
N ALA A 65 -7.73 -36.31 -29.46
CA ALA A 65 -6.69 -36.33 -28.44
C ALA A 65 -5.91 -35.00 -28.36
N ARG A 66 -5.60 -34.38 -29.51
CA ARG A 66 -4.97 -33.04 -29.56
C ARG A 66 -5.88 -31.96 -28.98
N MET A 67 -7.16 -31.97 -29.35
CA MET A 67 -8.13 -31.00 -28.83
C MET A 67 -8.31 -31.13 -27.31
N GLN A 68 -8.37 -32.34 -26.77
CA GLN A 68 -8.43 -32.54 -25.32
C GLN A 68 -7.21 -31.96 -24.60
N ARG A 69 -5.99 -32.23 -25.11
CA ARG A 69 -4.76 -31.64 -24.53
C ARG A 69 -4.76 -30.11 -24.59
N CYS A 70 -5.22 -29.53 -25.69
CA CYS A 70 -5.34 -28.08 -25.80
C CYS A 70 -6.32 -27.52 -24.76
N GLN A 71 -7.49 -28.15 -24.59
CA GLN A 71 -8.48 -27.75 -23.59
C GLN A 71 -7.94 -27.85 -22.16
N GLU A 72 -7.23 -28.94 -21.83
CA GLU A 72 -6.57 -29.09 -20.53
C GLU A 72 -5.54 -27.98 -20.29
N GLN A 73 -4.73 -27.66 -21.30
CA GLN A 73 -3.75 -26.57 -21.22
C GLN A 73 -4.42 -25.19 -21.08
N GLU A 74 -5.52 -24.94 -21.79
CA GLU A 74 -6.29 -23.70 -21.67
C GLU A 74 -6.83 -23.51 -20.26
N VAL A 75 -7.40 -24.55 -19.66
CA VAL A 75 -7.91 -24.50 -18.27
C VAL A 75 -6.77 -24.24 -17.28
N LEU A 76 -5.63 -24.93 -17.43
CA LEU A 76 -4.47 -24.72 -16.56
C LEU A 76 -3.90 -23.31 -16.68
N LEU A 77 -3.81 -22.78 -17.90
CA LEU A 77 -3.35 -21.41 -18.14
C LEU A 77 -4.32 -20.38 -17.54
N ALA A 78 -5.63 -20.60 -17.68
CA ALA A 78 -6.65 -19.75 -17.08
C ALA A 78 -6.55 -19.72 -15.55
N SER A 79 -6.33 -20.88 -14.90
CA SER A 79 -6.11 -20.96 -13.44
C SER A 79 -4.90 -20.15 -13.01
N LYS A 80 -3.73 -20.39 -13.63
CA LYS A 80 -2.50 -19.66 -13.32
C LYS A 80 -2.66 -18.16 -13.53
N GLN A 81 -3.37 -17.75 -14.58
CA GLN A 81 -3.63 -16.35 -14.85
C GLN A 81 -4.48 -15.71 -13.75
N GLU A 82 -5.46 -16.42 -13.19
CA GLU A 82 -6.26 -15.90 -12.09
C GLU A 82 -5.49 -15.87 -10.77
N GLU A 83 -4.67 -16.88 -10.48
CA GLU A 83 -3.76 -16.89 -9.32
C GLU A 83 -2.81 -15.69 -9.34
N ILE A 84 -2.21 -15.39 -10.49
CA ILE A 84 -1.33 -14.23 -10.64
C ILE A 84 -2.10 -12.93 -10.41
N LYS A 85 -3.30 -12.78 -10.96
CA LYS A 85 -4.13 -11.59 -10.72
C LYS A 85 -4.48 -11.44 -9.24
N GLU A 86 -4.79 -12.53 -8.55
CA GLU A 86 -5.08 -12.50 -7.12
C GLU A 86 -3.85 -12.07 -6.31
N GLN A 87 -2.66 -12.58 -6.65
CA GLN A 87 -1.41 -12.15 -6.04
C GLN A 87 -1.15 -10.65 -6.27
N VAL A 88 -1.34 -10.15 -7.49
CA VAL A 88 -1.21 -8.72 -7.80
C VAL A 88 -2.17 -7.88 -6.95
N ARG A 89 -3.44 -8.28 -6.84
CA ARG A 89 -4.42 -7.59 -5.98
C ARG A 89 -3.99 -7.59 -4.50
N LYS A 90 -3.41 -8.69 -4.01
CA LYS A 90 -2.87 -8.78 -2.64
C LYS A 90 -1.67 -7.86 -2.45
N PHE A 91 -0.74 -7.82 -3.40
CA PHE A 91 0.42 -6.94 -3.36
C PHE A 91 0.02 -5.46 -3.42
N ASP A 92 -0.91 -5.08 -4.30
CA ASP A 92 -1.42 -3.71 -4.38
C ASP A 92 -2.04 -3.26 -3.06
N LYS A 93 -2.83 -4.13 -2.43
CA LYS A 93 -3.39 -3.86 -1.10
C LYS A 93 -2.29 -3.72 -0.05
N PHE A 94 -1.33 -4.65 -0.05
CA PHE A 94 -0.21 -4.62 0.89
C PHE A 94 0.62 -3.33 0.77
N LEU A 95 0.91 -2.88 -0.45
CA LEU A 95 1.64 -1.65 -0.70
C LEU A 95 0.87 -0.43 -0.18
N LYS A 96 -0.43 -0.32 -0.50
CA LYS A 96 -1.28 0.77 0.00
C LYS A 96 -1.36 0.80 1.52
N ASP A 97 -1.53 -0.36 2.15
CA ASP A 97 -1.61 -0.47 3.61
C ASP A 97 -0.26 -0.13 4.27
N ASN A 98 0.85 -0.52 3.65
CA ASN A 98 2.20 -0.22 4.13
C ASN A 98 2.53 1.28 3.99
N ASP A 99 2.25 1.88 2.84
CA ASP A 99 2.43 3.32 2.62
C ASP A 99 1.56 4.12 3.60
N ALA A 100 0.32 3.70 3.85
CA ALA A 100 -0.53 4.32 4.86
C ALA A 100 0.04 4.20 6.29
N LYS A 101 0.70 3.07 6.62
CA LYS A 101 1.43 2.93 7.89
C LYS A 101 2.65 3.86 7.94
N ARG A 102 3.44 3.94 6.87
CA ARG A 102 4.61 4.84 6.78
C ARG A 102 4.20 6.29 6.96
N VAL A 103 3.22 6.77 6.20
CA VAL A 103 2.70 8.14 6.30
C VAL A 103 2.18 8.46 7.70
N ARG A 104 1.45 7.54 8.35
CA ARG A 104 1.00 7.73 9.74
C ARG A 104 2.16 7.81 10.73
N ALA A 105 3.16 6.95 10.58
CA ALA A 105 4.35 6.97 11.44
C ALA A 105 5.14 8.27 11.25
N ASP A 106 5.38 8.68 10.01
CA ASP A 106 6.09 9.92 9.70
C ASP A 106 5.34 11.13 10.26
N ARG A 107 4.02 11.19 10.07
CA ARG A 107 3.19 12.26 10.64
C ARG A 107 3.30 12.31 12.16
N LYS A 108 3.21 11.15 12.84
CA LYS A 108 3.33 11.08 14.30
C LYS A 108 4.71 11.56 14.77
N VAL A 109 5.77 11.17 14.07
CA VAL A 109 7.14 11.63 14.38
C VAL A 109 7.25 13.15 14.24
N GLN A 110 6.68 13.74 13.19
CA GLN A 110 6.71 15.20 13.00
C GLN A 110 5.89 15.93 14.08
N GLU A 111 4.71 15.42 14.42
CA GLU A 111 3.86 15.97 15.49
C GLU A 111 4.57 15.89 16.85
N GLU A 112 5.21 14.76 17.18
CA GLU A 112 5.97 14.61 18.42
C GLU A 112 7.22 15.49 18.47
N LYS A 113 7.93 15.67 17.35
CA LYS A 113 9.06 16.61 17.26
C LYS A 113 8.61 18.03 17.52
N LYS A 114 7.55 18.48 16.85
CA LYS A 114 7.00 19.83 17.04
C LYS A 114 6.51 20.04 18.48
N SER A 115 5.81 19.06 19.05
CA SER A 115 5.37 19.13 20.44
C SER A 115 6.54 19.18 21.44
N ARG A 116 7.60 18.42 21.17
CA ARG A 116 8.82 18.45 21.98
C ARG A 116 9.49 19.82 21.95
N GLU A 117 9.67 20.38 20.75
CA GLU A 117 10.28 21.70 20.57
C GLU A 117 9.48 22.81 21.28
N GLN A 118 8.14 22.78 21.15
CA GLN A 118 7.26 23.71 21.86
C GLN A 118 7.43 23.63 23.38
N LYS A 119 7.41 22.41 23.94
CA LYS A 119 7.60 22.19 25.38
C LYS A 119 9.00 22.54 25.85
N GLU A 120 10.01 22.37 25.00
CA GLU A 120 11.38 22.74 25.32
C GLU A 120 11.54 24.26 25.40
N ASN A 121 10.95 24.99 24.45
CA ASN A 121 10.93 26.46 24.49
C ASN A 121 10.18 26.96 25.73
N GLU A 122 8.99 26.42 26.01
CA GLU A 122 8.22 26.76 27.22
C GLU A 122 9.04 26.47 28.50
N ARG A 123 9.72 25.31 28.56
CA ARG A 123 10.59 24.97 29.69
C ARG A 123 11.73 25.98 29.85
N LEU A 124 12.34 26.43 28.76
CA LEU A 124 13.41 27.42 28.80
C LEU A 124 12.90 28.78 29.30
N GLU A 125 11.74 29.24 28.80
CA GLU A 125 11.10 30.47 29.24
C GLU A 125 10.74 30.41 30.74
N LEU A 126 10.12 29.31 31.20
CA LEU A 126 9.82 29.11 32.62
C LEU A 126 11.08 29.06 33.47
N SER A 127 12.14 28.38 33.00
CA SER A 127 13.40 28.32 33.73
C SER A 127 14.04 29.70 33.90
N GLU A 128 13.96 30.56 32.89
CA GLU A 128 14.53 31.90 32.96
C GLU A 128 13.70 32.82 33.87
N THR A 129 12.37 32.77 33.76
CA THR A 129 11.49 33.51 34.69
C THR A 129 11.68 33.07 36.14
N GLN A 130 11.85 31.77 36.38
CA GLN A 130 12.17 31.24 37.70
C GLN A 130 13.50 31.79 38.22
N ARG A 131 14.56 31.78 37.39
CA ARG A 131 15.87 32.32 37.75
C ARG A 131 15.79 33.80 38.16
N ILE A 132 15.12 34.62 37.35
CA ILE A 132 14.93 36.05 37.63
C ILE A 132 14.16 36.26 38.94
N THR A 133 13.08 35.50 39.15
CA THR A 133 12.27 35.57 40.37
C THR A 133 13.06 35.17 41.60
N ASP A 134 13.88 34.12 41.52
CA ASP A 134 14.73 33.67 42.61
C ASP A 134 15.82 34.70 42.96
N GLU A 135 16.41 35.36 41.96
CA GLU A 135 17.35 36.47 42.16
C GLU A 135 16.70 37.66 42.86
N GLN A 136 15.49 38.05 42.43
CA GLN A 136 14.73 39.12 43.09
C GLN A 136 14.38 38.73 44.53
N ARG A 137 13.89 37.51 44.76
CA ARG A 137 13.61 37.00 46.10
C ARG A 137 14.85 37.04 46.99
N PHE A 138 16.01 36.66 46.45
CA PHE A 138 17.27 36.70 47.18
C PHE A 138 17.67 38.14 47.56
N LYS A 139 17.57 39.09 46.63
CA LYS A 139 17.82 40.51 46.90
C LYS A 139 16.88 41.07 47.99
N LEU A 140 15.58 40.81 47.87
CA LEU A 140 14.61 41.24 48.89
C LEU A 140 14.91 40.62 50.26
N LYS A 141 15.29 39.34 50.31
CA LYS A 141 15.69 38.69 51.57
C LYS A 141 16.87 39.38 52.23
N LEU A 142 17.91 39.71 51.45
CA LEU A 142 19.07 40.44 51.96
C LEU A 142 18.69 41.85 52.46
N GLU A 143 17.81 42.55 51.75
CA GLU A 143 17.34 43.86 52.19
C GLU A 143 16.54 43.79 53.50
N VAL A 144 15.66 42.79 53.64
CA VAL A 144 14.90 42.56 54.88
C VAL A 144 15.85 42.24 56.03
N GLU A 145 16.84 41.37 55.81
CA GLU A 145 17.84 41.04 56.83
C GLU A 145 18.67 42.26 57.25
N ALA A 146 19.10 43.08 56.28
CA ALA A 146 19.82 44.32 56.54
C ALA A 146 18.98 45.34 57.32
N LYS A 147 17.67 45.42 57.06
CA LYS A 147 16.72 46.29 57.76
C LYS A 147 16.31 45.74 59.14
N GLY A 148 16.47 44.44 59.37
CA GLY A 148 16.13 43.79 60.65
C GLY A 148 16.87 44.35 61.86
N LYS A 149 18.04 44.97 61.68
CA LYS A 149 18.73 45.68 62.77
C LYS A 149 17.95 46.90 63.28
N TYR A 150 17.28 47.63 62.39
CA TYR A 150 16.47 48.78 62.77
C TYR A 150 15.20 48.34 63.47
N GLN A 151 14.57 47.25 63.00
CA GLN A 151 13.43 46.65 63.68
C GLN A 151 13.80 46.26 65.12
N ARG A 152 14.88 45.48 65.32
CA ARG A 152 15.34 45.09 66.66
C ARG A 152 15.65 46.29 67.57
N PHE A 153 16.20 47.36 67.01
CA PHE A 153 16.45 48.59 67.77
C PHE A 153 15.14 49.25 68.20
N LEU A 154 14.16 49.41 67.30
CA LEU A 154 12.86 49.99 67.62
C LEU A 154 12.07 49.14 68.62
N ASP A 155 12.14 47.80 68.48
CA ASP A 155 11.59 46.86 69.46
C ASP A 155 12.20 47.09 70.85
N SER A 156 13.53 47.20 70.95
CA SER A 156 14.23 47.48 72.22
C SER A 156 13.81 48.82 72.84
N VAL A 157 13.58 49.86 72.03
CA VAL A 157 13.11 51.17 72.52
C VAL A 157 11.68 51.09 73.05
N CYS A 158 10.80 50.32 72.40
CA CYS A 158 9.45 50.04 72.91
C CYS A 158 9.50 49.26 74.23
N GLU A 159 10.41 48.30 74.37
CA GLU A 159 10.60 47.53 75.61
C GLU A 159 11.11 48.40 76.78
N GLU A 160 12.01 49.34 76.52
CA GLU A 160 12.57 50.24 77.54
C GLU A 160 11.62 51.39 77.94
N LEU A 161 10.75 51.82 77.02
CA LEU A 161 9.84 52.96 77.22
C LEU A 161 8.36 52.59 76.95
N PRO A 162 7.80 51.60 77.67
CA PRO A 162 6.45 51.11 77.43
C PRO A 162 5.35 52.13 77.76
N GLU A 163 5.66 53.13 78.59
CA GLU A 163 4.71 54.17 79.00
C GLU A 163 4.52 55.26 77.91
N TYR A 164 5.48 55.40 77.00
CA TYR A 164 5.45 56.41 75.93
C TYR A 164 5.15 55.80 74.55
N PHE A 165 5.49 54.53 74.34
CA PHE A 165 5.35 53.87 73.05
C PHE A 165 4.77 52.45 73.21
N GLU A 166 3.49 52.30 72.86
CA GLU A 166 2.79 50.99 72.90
C GLU A 166 3.21 50.01 71.79
N GLY A 167 3.97 50.49 70.79
CA GLY A 167 4.48 49.69 69.69
C GLY A 167 5.21 50.53 68.64
N ILE A 168 5.92 49.86 67.71
CA ILE A 168 6.75 50.54 66.69
C ILE A 168 5.92 51.51 65.84
N GLU A 169 4.65 51.18 65.54
CA GLU A 169 3.75 52.05 64.76
C GLU A 169 3.53 53.43 65.42
N ASN A 170 3.43 53.50 66.75
CA ASN A 170 3.29 54.77 67.47
C ASN A 170 4.54 55.64 67.38
N ILE A 171 5.74 55.02 67.35
CA ILE A 171 7.00 55.73 67.13
C ILE A 171 7.01 56.35 65.73
N MET A 172 6.61 55.57 64.72
CA MET A 172 6.58 56.02 63.32
C MET A 172 5.54 57.14 63.11
N LEU A 173 4.32 56.98 63.63
CA LEU A 173 3.26 58.01 63.55
C LEU A 173 3.67 59.33 64.19
N ARG A 174 4.38 59.27 65.32
CA ARG A 174 4.88 60.45 66.01
C ARG A 174 6.02 61.13 65.24
N HIS A 175 6.90 60.35 64.64
CA HIS A 175 7.94 60.89 63.75
C HIS A 175 7.32 61.59 62.54
N ASP A 176 6.32 60.99 61.91
CA ASP A 176 5.64 61.54 60.73
C ASP A 176 4.84 62.82 61.04
N THR A 177 4.40 63.02 62.29
CA THR A 177 3.75 64.25 62.73
C THR A 177 4.72 65.35 63.19
N LEU A 178 6.01 65.03 63.30
CA LEU A 178 7.08 65.97 63.68
C LEU A 178 7.91 66.47 62.48
N ALA A 179 7.84 65.79 61.33
CA ALA A 179 8.46 66.18 60.06
C ALA A 179 7.56 67.13 59.27
#